data_AF-A0A9P4UB45-F1
#
_entry.id   AF-A0A9P4UB45-F1
#
_cell.length_a   1.000
_cell.length_b   1.000
_cell.length_c   1.000
_cell.angle_alpha   90.00
_cell.angle_beta   90.00
_cell.angle_gamma   90.00
#
_symmetry.space_group_name_H-M   'P 1'
#
loop_
_entity.id
_entity.type
_entity.pdbx_description
1 polymer ?
#
loop_
_entity_poly.entity_id
_entity_poly.type
_entity_poly.pdbx_seq_one_letter_code
_entity_poly.pdbx_strand_id
1 'polypeptide(L)'
;TKWNPPSSMTTGLDQVWARTLQENPNWSDDKNWLLDQLMVNNGSINYCVRWNTAAHKSTASDRKKIEAGLQRNLKKWFDTLVGFEGFPLTKLAVKVVGYATKDKSLIQGDTSAINIYTTVDGDGVPECDPRCYRATHLDGNLSDCPHGAAGRYDISLWLDESLEGQNAGYGYNWGEELAPDYLLNNLDIDNIHILQHEMGHGFGLLDFYDWVPQGQTSFIMMAGSAMEVTEFDAWMLRDWWRKLK
;
A
#
# COMPACT_ATOMS: atom_id res chain seq x y z
N THR A 1 -9.70 -16.91 -15.09
CA THR A 1 -10.61 -17.23 -13.97
C THR A 1 -11.83 -16.34 -14.02
N LYS A 2 -13.01 -16.86 -13.64
CA LYS A 2 -14.30 -16.14 -13.58
C LYS A 2 -14.79 -16.08 -12.14
N TRP A 3 -15.73 -15.18 -11.84
CA TRP A 3 -16.37 -15.11 -10.52
C TRP A 3 -17.09 -16.43 -10.19
N ASN A 4 -16.50 -17.19 -9.26
CA ASN A 4 -17.03 -18.46 -8.77
C ASN A 4 -16.37 -18.80 -7.41
N PRO A 5 -16.57 -17.98 -6.36
CA PRO A 5 -16.03 -18.28 -5.04
C PRO A 5 -16.64 -19.57 -4.47
N PRO A 6 -15.93 -20.26 -3.55
CA PRO A 6 -16.51 -21.36 -2.79
C PRO A 6 -17.83 -20.96 -2.12
N SER A 7 -18.81 -21.85 -2.10
CA SER A 7 -20.13 -21.58 -1.51
C SER A 7 -20.08 -21.23 -0.02
N SER A 8 -19.01 -21.63 0.68
CA SER A 8 -18.76 -21.24 2.08
C SER A 8 -18.33 -19.78 2.23
N MET A 9 -17.89 -19.11 1.16
CA MET A 9 -17.41 -17.73 1.18
C MET A 9 -18.46 -16.73 0.66
N THR A 10 -19.41 -17.16 -0.16
CA THR A 10 -20.36 -16.26 -0.86
C THR A 10 -21.10 -15.32 0.10
N THR A 11 -21.68 -15.86 1.19
CA THR A 11 -22.40 -15.04 2.17
C THR A 11 -21.48 -14.06 2.88
N GLY A 12 -20.26 -14.47 3.22
CA GLY A 12 -19.27 -13.59 3.82
C GLY A 12 -18.87 -12.45 2.88
N LEU A 13 -18.61 -12.74 1.60
CA LEU A 13 -18.26 -11.74 0.59
C LEU A 13 -19.40 -10.72 0.38
N ASP A 14 -20.65 -11.17 0.34
CA ASP A 14 -21.81 -10.28 0.24
C ASP A 14 -21.94 -9.36 1.47
N GLN A 15 -21.65 -9.86 2.67
CA GLN A 15 -21.64 -9.07 3.90
C GLN A 15 -20.52 -8.02 3.88
N VAL A 16 -19.31 -8.40 3.48
CA VAL A 16 -18.17 -7.48 3.32
C VAL A 16 -18.56 -6.34 2.40
N TRP A 17 -19.12 -6.66 1.24
CA TRP A 17 -19.52 -5.62 0.30
C TRP A 17 -20.61 -4.68 0.82
N ALA A 18 -21.65 -5.24 1.44
CA ALA A 18 -22.72 -4.43 2.02
C ALA A 18 -22.17 -3.49 3.10
N ARG A 19 -21.21 -3.97 3.90
CA ARG A 19 -20.54 -3.17 4.92
C ARG A 19 -19.64 -2.09 4.32
N THR A 20 -18.88 -2.41 3.27
CA THR A 20 -18.06 -1.43 2.53
C THR A 20 -18.91 -0.26 2.06
N LEU A 21 -20.08 -0.52 1.45
CA LEU A 21 -20.99 0.52 1.00
C LEU A 21 -21.62 1.33 2.15
N GLN A 22 -21.72 0.75 3.34
CA GLN A 22 -22.23 1.45 4.51
C GLN A 22 -21.18 2.40 5.09
N GLU A 23 -19.93 1.95 5.21
CA GLU A 23 -18.83 2.72 5.80
C GLU A 23 -18.24 3.73 4.81
N ASN A 24 -18.25 3.40 3.53
CA ASN A 24 -17.77 4.25 2.45
C ASN A 24 -18.77 4.28 1.28
N PRO A 25 -19.92 4.97 1.43
CA PRO A 25 -20.97 5.00 0.40
C PRO A 25 -20.50 5.62 -0.92
N ASN A 26 -19.48 6.47 -0.87
CA ASN A 26 -18.90 7.16 -2.02
C ASN A 26 -17.55 6.56 -2.43
N TRP A 27 -17.30 5.29 -2.10
CA TRP A 27 -16.04 4.62 -2.39
C TRP A 27 -15.61 4.75 -3.86
N SER A 28 -16.58 4.77 -4.78
CA SER A 28 -16.33 4.88 -6.22
C SER A 28 -15.95 6.28 -6.68
N ASP A 29 -16.12 7.31 -5.85
CA ASP A 29 -15.72 8.68 -6.17
C ASP A 29 -14.21 8.88 -6.01
N ASP A 30 -13.58 8.09 -5.14
CA ASP A 30 -12.15 8.05 -4.96
C ASP A 30 -11.48 7.35 -6.15
N LYS A 31 -10.52 8.03 -6.79
CA LYS A 31 -9.76 7.56 -7.96
C LYS A 31 -8.29 7.32 -7.65
N ASN A 32 -7.95 7.16 -6.37
CA ASN A 32 -6.59 6.93 -5.91
C ASN A 32 -6.38 5.56 -5.27
N TRP A 33 -7.33 4.62 -5.36
CA TRP A 33 -7.09 3.25 -4.91
C TRP A 33 -5.92 2.61 -5.67
N LEU A 34 -5.25 1.63 -5.06
CA LEU A 34 -4.14 0.89 -5.68
C LEU A 34 -4.52 0.34 -7.07
N LEU A 35 -5.78 -0.05 -7.28
CA LEU A 35 -6.25 -0.46 -8.61
C LEU A 35 -6.21 0.68 -9.63
N ASP A 36 -6.65 1.89 -9.27
CA ASP A 36 -6.57 3.06 -10.16
C ASP A 36 -5.12 3.44 -10.45
N GLN A 37 -4.25 3.37 -9.45
CA GLN A 37 -2.81 3.63 -9.60
C GLN A 37 -2.19 2.63 -10.58
N LEU A 38 -2.45 1.33 -10.39
CA LEU A 38 -1.98 0.25 -11.26
C LEU A 38 -2.49 0.41 -12.70
N MET A 39 -3.77 0.76 -12.89
CA MET A 39 -4.35 0.92 -14.23
C MET A 39 -3.70 2.10 -14.99
N VAL A 40 -3.55 3.25 -14.35
CA VAL A 40 -2.96 4.45 -14.97
C VAL A 40 -1.48 4.22 -15.32
N ASN A 41 -0.76 3.45 -14.49
CA ASN A 41 0.68 3.21 -14.66
C ASN A 41 1.02 1.88 -15.33
N ASN A 42 0.04 1.19 -15.91
CA ASN A 42 0.22 -0.09 -16.60
C ASN A 42 0.99 -1.12 -15.76
N GLY A 43 0.60 -1.27 -14.49
CA GLY A 43 1.19 -2.23 -13.54
C GLY A 43 2.47 -1.77 -12.85
N SER A 44 2.80 -0.48 -12.89
CA SER A 44 3.90 0.08 -12.10
C SER A 44 3.38 0.91 -10.92
N ILE A 45 4.11 0.90 -9.80
CA ILE A 45 3.83 1.74 -8.63
C ILE A 45 5.16 2.35 -8.15
N ASN A 46 5.20 3.68 -8.08
CA ASN A 46 6.31 4.44 -7.52
C ASN A 46 5.98 4.86 -6.08
N TYR A 47 6.81 4.42 -5.14
CA TYR A 47 6.75 4.80 -3.74
C TYR A 47 7.62 6.02 -3.45
N CYS A 48 7.16 6.86 -2.53
CA CYS A 48 8.03 7.75 -1.76
C CYS A 48 8.04 7.34 -0.29
N VAL A 49 9.21 7.27 0.34
CA VAL A 49 9.33 6.86 1.75
C VAL A 49 9.42 8.08 2.65
N ARG A 50 8.53 8.20 3.63
CA ARG A 50 8.62 9.19 4.70
C ARG A 50 9.40 8.58 5.86
N TRP A 51 10.68 8.93 5.97
CA TRP A 51 11.60 8.46 6.99
C TRP A 51 11.49 9.32 8.25
N ASN A 52 10.48 9.06 9.08
CA ASN A 52 10.22 9.81 10.32
C ASN A 52 10.81 9.09 11.54
N THR A 53 12.12 8.81 11.50
CA THR A 53 12.85 8.30 12.65
C THR A 53 14.30 8.75 12.63
N ALA A 54 14.84 9.09 13.80
CA ALA A 54 16.27 9.35 14.00
C ALA A 54 17.03 8.17 14.59
N ALA A 55 16.33 7.11 15.05
CA ALA A 55 16.92 5.96 15.72
C ALA A 55 17.75 5.07 14.78
N HIS A 56 17.39 5.03 13.49
CA HIS A 56 18.12 4.30 12.45
C HIS A 56 18.42 5.21 11.26
N LYS A 57 19.62 5.06 10.67
CA LYS A 57 19.98 5.75 9.43
C LYS A 57 19.70 4.83 8.25
N SER A 58 18.93 5.32 7.28
CA SER A 58 18.64 4.60 6.04
C SER A 58 19.92 4.37 5.23
N THR A 59 20.41 3.13 5.19
CA THR A 59 21.56 2.74 4.36
C THR A 59 21.11 2.36 2.95
N ALA A 60 22.05 2.29 1.99
CA ALA A 60 21.75 1.78 0.65
C ALA A 60 21.21 0.33 0.66
N SER A 61 21.64 -0.49 1.62
CA SER A 61 21.12 -1.84 1.81
C SER A 61 19.66 -1.83 2.28
N ASP A 62 19.33 -0.97 3.25
CA ASP A 62 17.96 -0.85 3.76
C ASP A 62 17.01 -0.42 2.64
N ARG A 63 17.40 0.60 1.85
CA ARG A 63 16.57 1.07 0.73
C ARG A 63 16.30 -0.02 -0.31
N LYS A 64 17.33 -0.79 -0.69
CA LYS A 64 17.18 -1.92 -1.61
C LYS A 64 16.24 -2.99 -1.04
N LYS A 65 16.36 -3.29 0.25
CA LYS A 65 15.51 -4.28 0.92
C LYS A 65 14.07 -3.80 1.11
N ILE A 66 13.85 -2.51 1.39
CA ILE A 66 12.53 -1.88 1.45
C ILE A 66 11.83 -2.01 0.09
N GLU A 67 12.48 -1.60 -1.01
CA GLU A 67 11.90 -1.74 -2.35
C GLU A 67 11.57 -3.20 -2.69
N ALA A 68 12.48 -4.13 -2.37
CA ALA A 68 12.23 -5.56 -2.57
C ALA A 68 11.08 -6.09 -1.70
N GLY A 69 10.96 -5.62 -0.45
CA GLY A 69 9.88 -5.96 0.47
C GLY A 69 8.52 -5.48 -0.03
N LEU A 70 8.44 -4.21 -0.45
CA LEU A 70 7.24 -3.63 -1.06
C LEU A 70 6.84 -4.41 -2.33
N GLN A 71 7.79 -4.66 -3.22
CA GLN A 71 7.57 -5.45 -4.44
C GLN A 71 7.04 -6.86 -4.12
N ARG A 72 7.62 -7.57 -3.15
CA ARG A 72 7.19 -8.93 -2.79
C ARG A 72 5.78 -8.95 -2.22
N ASN A 73 5.49 -8.07 -1.26
CA ASN A 73 4.23 -8.09 -0.52
C ASN A 73 3.06 -7.57 -1.37
N LEU A 74 3.23 -6.49 -2.13
CA LEU A 74 2.19 -6.01 -3.05
C LEU A 74 1.91 -7.02 -4.17
N LYS A 75 2.94 -7.79 -4.59
CA LYS A 75 2.76 -8.86 -5.58
C LYS A 75 1.81 -9.95 -5.10
N LYS A 76 1.76 -10.26 -3.79
CA LYS A 76 0.84 -11.26 -3.24
C LYS A 76 -0.61 -10.88 -3.51
N TRP A 77 -0.96 -9.61 -3.33
CA TRP A 77 -2.27 -9.06 -3.68
C TRP A 77 -2.48 -9.01 -5.20
N PHE A 78 -1.53 -8.43 -5.94
CA PHE A 78 -1.61 -8.29 -7.40
C PHE A 78 -1.85 -9.63 -8.12
N ASP A 79 -1.14 -10.68 -7.72
CA ASP A 79 -1.25 -12.02 -8.33
C ASP A 79 -2.65 -12.63 -8.18
N THR A 80 -3.42 -12.22 -7.17
CA THR A 80 -4.81 -12.70 -6.99
C THR A 80 -5.72 -12.29 -8.15
N LEU A 81 -5.38 -11.20 -8.84
CA LEU A 81 -6.14 -10.61 -9.94
C LEU A 81 -5.63 -11.06 -11.32
N VAL A 82 -4.39 -11.54 -11.43
CA VAL A 82 -3.82 -11.94 -12.73
C VAL A 82 -4.66 -13.04 -13.37
N GLY A 83 -5.20 -12.75 -14.56
CA GLY A 83 -6.08 -13.67 -15.31
C GLY A 83 -7.50 -13.79 -14.76
N PHE A 84 -7.88 -13.04 -13.71
CA PHE A 84 -9.24 -13.00 -13.17
C PHE A 84 -10.08 -11.94 -13.89
N GLU A 85 -11.28 -12.33 -14.36
CA GLU A 85 -12.27 -11.44 -14.98
C GLU A 85 -11.67 -10.37 -15.91
N GLY A 86 -10.78 -10.76 -16.83
CA GLY A 86 -10.20 -9.82 -17.81
C GLY A 86 -9.36 -8.69 -17.20
N PHE A 87 -8.84 -8.85 -15.97
CA PHE A 87 -7.81 -7.97 -15.43
C PHE A 87 -6.64 -7.86 -16.42
N PRO A 88 -6.30 -6.65 -16.88
CA PRO A 88 -5.44 -6.48 -18.06
C PRO A 88 -3.95 -6.61 -17.76
N LEU A 89 -3.55 -6.51 -16.49
CA LEU A 89 -2.16 -6.48 -16.08
C LEU A 89 -1.64 -7.89 -15.77
N THR A 90 -0.40 -8.15 -16.13
CA THR A 90 0.27 -9.45 -15.91
C THR A 90 1.59 -9.33 -15.16
N LYS A 91 2.07 -8.10 -14.94
CA LYS A 91 3.32 -7.81 -14.25
C LYS A 91 3.11 -6.62 -13.32
N LEU A 92 3.74 -6.71 -12.15
CA LEU A 92 3.86 -5.63 -11.18
C LEU A 92 5.31 -5.18 -11.14
N ALA A 93 5.54 -3.87 -11.20
CA ALA A 93 6.84 -3.25 -10.97
C ALA A 93 6.72 -2.19 -9.88
N VAL A 94 7.41 -2.39 -8.76
CA VAL A 94 7.50 -1.42 -7.67
C VAL A 94 8.86 -0.75 -7.69
N LYS A 95 8.88 0.56 -7.47
CA LYS A 95 10.12 1.35 -7.32
C LYS A 95 9.98 2.33 -6.16
N VAL A 96 11.07 2.59 -5.45
CA VAL A 96 11.15 3.72 -4.51
C VAL A 96 11.89 4.86 -5.18
N VAL A 97 11.18 5.96 -5.45
CA VAL A 97 11.72 7.11 -6.21
C VAL A 97 12.17 8.28 -5.34
N GLY A 98 11.83 8.25 -4.05
CA GLY A 98 12.21 9.31 -3.13
C GLY A 98 12.14 8.94 -1.66
N TYR A 99 12.84 9.73 -0.85
CA TYR A 99 12.84 9.67 0.61
C TYR A 99 12.69 11.07 1.17
N ALA A 100 11.72 11.27 2.06
CA ALA A 100 11.61 12.46 2.89
C ALA A 100 12.18 12.19 4.29
N THR A 101 12.94 13.12 4.84
CA THR A 101 13.54 13.01 6.19
C THR A 101 13.66 14.37 6.85
N LYS A 102 13.62 14.46 8.19
CA LYS A 102 13.90 15.73 8.90
C LYS A 102 15.36 16.17 8.75
N ASP A 103 16.27 15.21 8.62
CA ASP A 103 17.69 15.47 8.43
C ASP A 103 18.22 14.59 7.29
N LYS A 104 18.78 15.24 6.26
CA LYS A 104 19.39 14.56 5.10
C LYS A 104 20.51 13.61 5.50
N SER A 105 21.19 13.84 6.62
CA SER A 105 22.24 12.96 7.14
C SER A 105 21.75 11.57 7.55
N LEU A 106 20.43 11.40 7.74
CA LEU A 106 19.79 10.12 8.03
C LEU A 106 19.71 9.21 6.79
N ILE A 107 19.87 9.74 5.58
CA ILE A 107 19.91 8.94 4.35
C ILE A 107 21.37 8.80 3.88
N GLN A 108 21.93 7.60 4.06
CA GLN A 108 23.34 7.32 3.82
C GLN A 108 23.61 6.56 2.52
N GLY A 109 24.83 6.67 2.01
CA GLY A 109 25.28 5.99 0.79
C GLY A 109 24.85 6.70 -0.48
N ASP A 110 24.85 5.98 -1.60
CA ASP A 110 24.47 6.54 -2.91
C ASP A 110 22.96 6.82 -2.97
N THR A 111 22.62 8.05 -3.33
CA THR A 111 21.25 8.55 -3.49
C THR A 111 20.99 9.06 -4.90
N SER A 112 21.90 8.82 -5.86
CA SER A 112 21.78 9.32 -7.23
C SER A 112 20.52 8.85 -7.99
N ALA A 113 19.93 7.72 -7.55
CA ALA A 113 18.72 7.15 -8.14
C ALA A 113 17.41 7.62 -7.46
N ILE A 114 17.47 8.41 -6.39
CA ILE A 114 16.29 8.82 -5.60
C ILE A 114 16.32 10.31 -5.29
N ASN A 115 15.13 10.90 -5.14
CA ASN A 115 15.01 12.28 -4.67
C ASN A 115 15.01 12.32 -3.14
N ILE A 116 15.80 13.21 -2.53
CA ILE A 116 15.83 13.40 -1.08
C ILE A 116 15.15 14.70 -0.72
N TYR A 117 14.07 14.61 0.03
CA TYR A 117 13.28 15.74 0.52
C TYR A 117 13.59 15.98 2.00
N THR A 118 13.63 17.25 2.38
CA THR A 118 13.71 17.68 3.80
C THR A 118 12.53 18.57 4.18
N THR A 119 11.46 18.50 3.40
CA THR A 119 10.17 19.14 3.65
C THR A 119 9.37 18.33 4.67
N VAL A 120 8.43 19.00 5.32
CA VAL A 120 7.51 18.40 6.29
C VAL A 120 6.08 18.82 5.97
N ASP A 121 5.11 18.01 6.38
CA ASP A 121 3.69 18.34 6.31
C ASP A 121 3.27 19.30 7.45
N GLY A 122 1.96 19.54 7.56
CA GLY A 122 1.38 20.42 8.58
C GLY A 122 1.65 19.98 10.03
N ASP A 123 1.91 18.68 10.25
CA ASP A 123 2.19 18.10 11.56
C ASP A 123 3.70 17.96 11.83
N GLY A 124 4.54 18.42 10.90
CA GLY A 124 6.00 18.35 11.03
C GLY A 124 6.60 16.98 10.71
N VAL A 125 5.83 16.09 10.07
CA VAL A 125 6.31 14.77 9.63
C VAL A 125 6.97 14.92 8.25
N PRO A 126 8.13 14.29 7.96
CA PRO A 126 8.83 14.45 6.68
C PRO A 126 7.97 14.07 5.48
N GLU A 127 7.72 14.96 4.55
CA GLU A 127 6.84 14.73 3.40
C GLU A 127 7.60 14.87 2.08
N CYS A 128 7.35 13.96 1.14
CA CYS A 128 7.81 14.14 -0.24
C CYS A 128 7.01 15.25 -0.92
N ASP A 129 7.55 15.89 -1.95
CA ASP A 129 6.89 17.06 -2.54
C ASP A 129 5.49 16.72 -3.09
N PRO A 130 4.40 17.30 -2.56
CA PRO A 130 3.05 16.98 -2.99
C PRO A 130 2.78 17.31 -4.46
N ARG A 131 3.59 18.15 -5.11
CA ARG A 131 3.51 18.42 -6.56
C ARG A 131 3.93 17.23 -7.41
N CYS A 132 4.61 16.25 -6.81
CA CYS A 132 4.98 14.99 -7.44
C CYS A 132 4.04 13.84 -7.07
N TYR A 133 3.04 14.08 -6.22
CA TYR A 133 2.16 13.05 -5.71
C TYR A 133 0.91 12.89 -6.58
N ARG A 134 0.61 11.64 -6.98
CA ARG A 134 -0.59 11.34 -7.79
C ARG A 134 -1.90 11.73 -7.09
N ALA A 135 -2.03 11.51 -5.78
CA ALA A 135 -3.31 11.69 -5.09
C ALA A 135 -3.82 13.15 -5.13
N THR A 136 -2.93 14.12 -5.28
CA THR A 136 -3.26 15.54 -5.42
C THR A 136 -3.42 15.99 -6.88
N HIS A 137 -3.19 15.08 -7.85
CA HIS A 137 -3.22 15.33 -9.30
C HIS A 137 -3.97 14.22 -10.04
N LEU A 138 -5.21 13.94 -9.61
CA LEU A 138 -6.07 12.92 -10.24
C LEU A 138 -6.49 13.29 -11.68
N ASP A 139 -6.27 14.54 -12.09
CA ASP A 139 -6.37 15.00 -13.47
C ASP A 139 -5.19 14.54 -14.35
N GLY A 140 -4.18 13.91 -13.75
CA GLY A 140 -2.95 13.45 -14.40
C GLY A 140 -1.93 14.56 -14.64
N ASN A 141 -2.18 15.79 -14.17
CA ASN A 141 -1.30 16.92 -14.43
C ASN A 141 -0.24 17.08 -13.33
N LEU A 142 0.88 16.35 -13.49
CA LEU A 142 2.07 16.51 -12.64
C LEU A 142 3.20 17.26 -13.37
N SER A 143 2.88 18.32 -14.13
CA SER A 143 3.88 19.15 -14.82
C SER A 143 4.79 19.89 -13.84
N ASP A 144 4.27 20.22 -12.66
CA ASP A 144 4.92 21.09 -11.68
C ASP A 144 5.80 20.32 -10.69
N CYS A 145 5.91 19.00 -10.86
CA CYS A 145 6.84 18.17 -10.08
C CYS A 145 8.28 18.62 -10.38
N PRO A 146 9.03 19.14 -9.40
CA PRO A 146 10.37 19.70 -9.62
C PRO A 146 11.40 18.68 -10.13
N HIS A 147 11.14 17.39 -9.92
CA HIS A 147 11.99 16.29 -10.36
C HIS A 147 11.50 15.64 -11.67
N GLY A 148 10.54 16.29 -12.35
CA GLY A 148 9.94 15.80 -13.58
C GLY A 148 9.29 14.42 -13.43
N ALA A 149 9.12 13.72 -14.55
CA ALA A 149 8.46 12.41 -14.56
C ALA A 149 9.16 11.36 -13.67
N ALA A 150 10.47 11.45 -13.50
CA ALA A 150 11.25 10.49 -12.72
C ALA A 150 11.02 10.60 -11.20
N GLY A 151 10.56 11.75 -10.70
CA GLY A 151 10.25 11.96 -9.29
C GLY A 151 8.77 11.84 -8.92
N ARG A 152 7.89 11.52 -9.86
CA ARG A 152 6.47 11.30 -9.60
C ARG A 152 6.27 10.01 -8.83
N TYR A 153 5.41 10.05 -7.82
CA TYR A 153 5.08 8.90 -6.99
C TYR A 153 3.56 8.75 -6.82
N ASP A 154 3.14 7.52 -6.62
CA ASP A 154 1.74 7.11 -6.59
C ASP A 154 1.23 6.90 -5.16
N ILE A 155 2.13 6.50 -4.28
CA ILE A 155 1.84 6.00 -2.94
C ILE A 155 3.02 6.31 -2.01
N SER A 156 2.74 6.41 -0.70
CA SER A 156 3.73 6.76 0.31
C SER A 156 3.87 5.67 1.37
N LEU A 157 5.10 5.26 1.67
CA LEU A 157 5.40 4.42 2.82
C LEU A 157 5.90 5.30 3.96
N TRP A 158 5.19 5.33 5.07
CA TRP A 158 5.51 6.14 6.23
C TRP A 158 6.16 5.23 7.28
N LEU A 159 7.39 5.58 7.66
CA LEU A 159 8.11 4.93 8.75
C LEU A 159 8.12 5.89 9.93
N ASP A 160 7.12 5.75 10.79
CA ASP A 160 6.84 6.66 11.89
C ASP A 160 7.25 6.07 13.24
N GLU A 161 8.23 6.72 13.88
CA GLU A 161 8.69 6.34 15.22
C GLU A 161 7.58 6.41 16.27
N SER A 162 6.49 7.15 16.02
CA SER A 162 5.34 7.20 16.92
C SER A 162 4.68 5.82 17.10
N LEU A 163 4.80 4.92 16.13
CA LEU A 163 4.23 3.57 16.14
C LEU A 163 5.14 2.50 16.78
N GLU A 164 6.37 2.85 17.18
CA GLU A 164 7.30 1.89 17.79
C GLU A 164 6.70 1.23 19.03
N GLY A 165 6.77 -0.10 19.07
CA GLY A 165 6.23 -0.92 20.16
C GLY A 165 4.70 -1.12 20.16
N GLN A 166 3.97 -0.58 19.17
CA GLN A 166 2.50 -0.69 19.14
C GLN A 166 1.97 -1.94 18.41
N ASN A 167 2.80 -2.62 17.59
CA ASN A 167 2.36 -3.70 16.69
C ASN A 167 1.13 -3.31 15.84
N ALA A 168 1.11 -2.06 15.38
CA ALA A 168 0.02 -1.47 14.62
C ALA A 168 0.56 -0.81 13.34
N GLY A 169 -0.34 -0.56 12.40
CA GLY A 169 -0.10 0.22 11.20
C GLY A 169 -1.37 0.99 10.82
N TYR A 170 -1.23 1.85 9.83
CA TYR A 170 -2.35 2.48 9.16
C TYR A 170 -2.19 2.34 7.65
N GLY A 171 -3.31 2.17 6.96
CA GLY A 171 -3.33 1.94 5.53
C GLY A 171 -4.53 2.61 4.90
N TYR A 172 -4.33 3.19 3.73
CA TYR A 172 -5.42 3.71 2.92
C TYR A 172 -4.97 3.88 1.45
N ASN A 173 -5.77 4.57 0.63
CA ASN A 173 -5.44 4.86 -0.76
C ASN A 173 -4.11 5.61 -0.96
N TRP A 174 -3.58 6.25 0.10
CA TRP A 174 -2.34 7.04 0.06
C TRP A 174 -1.09 6.24 0.40
N GLY A 175 -1.25 5.02 0.91
CA GLY A 175 -0.17 4.11 1.26
C GLY A 175 -0.28 3.54 2.65
N GLU A 176 0.87 3.15 3.18
CA GLU A 176 1.00 2.44 4.44
C GLU A 176 1.86 3.22 5.43
N GLU A 177 1.52 3.16 6.70
CA GLU A 177 2.27 3.72 7.82
C GLU A 177 2.57 2.63 8.83
N LEU A 178 3.85 2.47 9.14
CA LEU A 178 4.35 1.40 10.01
C LEU A 178 5.45 1.94 10.92
N ALA A 179 5.68 1.24 12.03
CA ALA A 179 6.85 1.44 12.85
C ALA A 179 8.15 1.10 12.07
N PRO A 180 9.18 1.97 12.09
CA PRO A 180 10.44 1.74 11.39
C PRO A 180 11.13 0.45 11.81
N ASP A 181 11.21 0.19 13.12
CA ASP A 181 11.85 -1.00 13.68
C ASP A 181 11.16 -2.29 13.23
N TYR A 182 9.82 -2.31 13.25
CA TYR A 182 9.02 -3.41 12.75
C TYR A 182 9.35 -3.70 11.28
N LEU A 183 9.25 -2.70 10.39
CA LEU A 183 9.49 -2.96 8.97
C LEU A 183 10.93 -3.45 8.75
N LEU A 184 11.92 -2.75 9.31
CA LEU A 184 13.34 -3.06 9.13
C LEU A 184 13.69 -4.48 9.59
N ASN A 185 13.11 -4.94 10.71
CA ASN A 185 13.32 -6.28 11.25
C ASN A 185 12.67 -7.38 10.40
N ASN A 186 11.69 -7.05 9.55
CA ASN A 186 10.93 -8.01 8.76
C ASN A 186 11.23 -7.96 7.24
N LEU A 187 12.16 -7.11 6.78
CA LEU A 187 12.43 -6.90 5.35
C LEU A 187 12.83 -8.15 4.55
N ASP A 188 13.40 -9.16 5.23
CA ASP A 188 13.83 -10.42 4.61
C ASP A 188 12.78 -11.54 4.75
N ILE A 189 11.64 -11.29 5.38
CA ILE A 189 10.55 -12.27 5.54
C ILE A 189 9.63 -12.23 4.31
N ASP A 190 9.15 -13.40 3.88
CA ASP A 190 8.31 -13.53 2.69
C ASP A 190 6.97 -12.77 2.81
N ASN A 191 6.34 -12.83 3.99
CA ASN A 191 5.11 -12.13 4.30
C ASN A 191 5.35 -11.16 5.47
N ILE A 192 5.37 -9.86 5.16
CA ILE A 192 5.44 -8.80 6.17
C ILE A 192 4.00 -8.51 6.58
N HIS A 193 3.55 -9.14 7.66
CA HIS A 193 2.14 -9.20 8.05
C HIS A 193 1.43 -7.83 8.09
N ILE A 194 1.93 -6.87 8.89
CA ILE A 194 1.29 -5.54 9.00
C ILE A 194 1.31 -4.83 7.64
N LEU A 195 2.43 -4.89 6.90
CA LEU A 195 2.51 -4.28 5.57
C LEU A 195 1.47 -4.86 4.60
N GLN A 196 1.27 -6.19 4.58
CA GLN A 196 0.27 -6.80 3.72
C GLN A 196 -1.16 -6.43 4.13
N HIS A 197 -1.42 -6.29 5.44
CA HIS A 197 -2.70 -5.81 5.95
C HIS A 197 -2.96 -4.37 5.47
N GLU A 198 -2.02 -3.45 5.69
CA GLU A 198 -2.17 -2.04 5.28
C GLU A 198 -2.29 -1.88 3.75
N MET A 199 -1.57 -2.69 2.96
CA MET A 199 -1.74 -2.74 1.51
C MET A 199 -3.17 -3.14 1.10
N GLY A 200 -3.85 -3.97 1.88
CA GLY A 200 -5.24 -4.34 1.65
C GLY A 200 -6.19 -3.12 1.71
N HIS A 201 -5.96 -2.20 2.64
CA HIS A 201 -6.69 -0.93 2.70
C HIS A 201 -6.40 -0.04 1.48
N GLY A 202 -5.20 -0.10 0.92
CA GLY A 202 -4.89 0.55 -0.36
C GLY A 202 -5.77 0.08 -1.52
N PHE A 203 -6.30 -1.15 -1.46
CA PHE A 203 -7.31 -1.67 -2.39
C PHE A 203 -8.76 -1.35 -2.01
N GLY A 204 -8.99 -0.65 -0.90
CA GLY A 204 -10.31 -0.32 -0.36
C GLY A 204 -10.90 -1.39 0.55
N LEU A 205 -10.15 -2.44 0.90
CA LEU A 205 -10.65 -3.47 1.82
C LEU A 205 -10.82 -2.90 3.24
N LEU A 206 -11.85 -3.35 3.94
CA LEU A 206 -12.16 -2.90 5.30
C LEU A 206 -11.28 -3.56 6.34
N ASP A 207 -11.27 -2.94 7.51
CA ASP A 207 -10.83 -3.53 8.77
C ASP A 207 -11.94 -4.35 9.44
N PHE A 208 -11.57 -5.33 10.26
CA PHE A 208 -12.51 -6.28 10.88
C PHE A 208 -12.29 -6.42 12.39
N TYR A 209 -12.51 -5.33 13.13
CA TYR A 209 -12.39 -5.32 14.61
C TYR A 209 -13.67 -5.76 15.33
N ASP A 210 -14.83 -5.29 14.88
CA ASP A 210 -16.09 -5.44 15.62
C ASP A 210 -17.02 -6.52 15.07
N TRP A 211 -16.66 -7.13 13.94
CA TRP A 211 -17.47 -8.13 13.27
C TRP A 211 -16.63 -9.03 12.38
N VAL A 212 -17.15 -10.22 12.08
CA VAL A 212 -16.48 -11.21 11.22
C VAL A 212 -17.49 -11.70 10.18
N PRO A 213 -17.14 -11.75 8.87
CA PRO A 213 -18.00 -12.31 7.84
C PRO A 213 -18.35 -13.77 8.11
N GLN A 214 -19.59 -14.13 7.83
CA GLN A 214 -20.09 -15.48 8.08
C GLN A 214 -19.22 -16.53 7.38
N GLY A 215 -18.86 -17.58 8.14
CA GLY A 215 -18.08 -18.70 7.63
C GLY A 215 -16.58 -18.43 7.53
N GLN A 216 -16.10 -17.26 7.98
CA GLN A 216 -14.68 -16.91 7.99
C GLN A 216 -14.16 -16.83 9.42
N THR A 217 -12.90 -17.23 9.62
CA THR A 217 -12.25 -17.22 10.94
C THR A 217 -10.78 -16.80 10.89
N SER A 218 -10.20 -16.64 9.70
CA SER A 218 -8.78 -16.31 9.52
C SER A 218 -8.58 -15.74 8.11
N PHE A 219 -8.18 -14.48 8.04
CA PHE A 219 -7.84 -13.76 6.82
C PHE A 219 -7.11 -12.46 7.20
N ILE A 220 -6.23 -11.96 6.33
CA ILE A 220 -5.26 -10.93 6.75
C ILE A 220 -5.92 -9.61 7.13
N MET A 221 -7.05 -9.25 6.50
CA MET A 221 -7.80 -8.05 6.87
C MET A 221 -8.47 -8.14 8.24
N MET A 222 -8.57 -9.34 8.84
CA MET A 222 -8.86 -9.49 10.27
C MET A 222 -7.54 -9.56 11.02
N ALA A 223 -7.06 -8.40 11.44
CA ALA A 223 -5.72 -8.18 11.98
C ALA A 223 -5.32 -9.25 13.01
N GLY A 224 -4.16 -9.88 12.79
CA GLY A 224 -3.60 -10.91 13.69
C GLY A 224 -4.24 -12.31 13.56
N SER A 225 -5.29 -12.48 12.75
CA SER A 225 -5.91 -13.81 12.54
C SER A 225 -5.23 -14.65 11.46
N ALA A 226 -4.51 -14.02 10.55
CA ALA A 226 -3.69 -14.64 9.52
C ALA A 226 -2.41 -13.82 9.35
N MET A 227 -1.31 -14.49 9.00
CA MET A 227 0.01 -13.84 8.84
C MET A 227 0.38 -13.59 7.37
N GLU A 228 -0.53 -13.91 6.45
CA GLU A 228 -0.36 -13.76 5.01
C GLU A 228 -1.71 -13.62 4.30
N VAL A 229 -1.72 -13.05 3.10
CA VAL A 229 -2.91 -12.96 2.23
C VAL A 229 -3.51 -14.35 2.01
N THR A 230 -4.76 -14.54 2.44
CA THR A 230 -5.48 -15.81 2.33
C THR A 230 -6.36 -15.87 1.07
N GLU A 231 -6.98 -17.02 0.83
CA GLU A 231 -7.94 -17.17 -0.28
C GLU A 231 -9.19 -16.31 -0.07
N PHE A 232 -9.64 -16.08 1.17
CA PHE A 232 -10.77 -15.18 1.41
C PHE A 232 -10.42 -13.73 1.08
N ASP A 233 -9.22 -13.27 1.45
CA ASP A 233 -8.68 -11.97 1.05
C ASP A 233 -8.61 -11.82 -0.47
N ALA A 234 -8.10 -12.85 -1.15
CA ALA A 234 -8.07 -12.89 -2.61
C ALA A 234 -9.47 -12.78 -3.23
N TRP A 235 -10.48 -13.45 -2.66
CA TRP A 235 -11.86 -13.32 -3.13
C TRP A 235 -12.47 -11.96 -2.82
N MET A 236 -12.14 -11.33 -1.70
CA MET A 236 -12.56 -9.94 -1.42
C MET A 236 -11.99 -8.99 -2.49
N LEU A 237 -10.70 -9.08 -2.81
CA LEU A 237 -10.08 -8.23 -3.83
C LEU A 237 -10.64 -8.50 -5.25
N ARG A 238 -10.89 -9.77 -5.59
CA ARG A 238 -11.57 -10.14 -6.84
C ARG A 238 -12.98 -9.58 -6.92
N ASP A 239 -13.70 -9.56 -5.79
CA ASP A 239 -15.05 -9.01 -5.70
C ASP A 239 -15.05 -7.49 -5.93
N TRP A 240 -14.05 -6.80 -5.37
CA TRP A 240 -13.78 -5.40 -5.64
C TRP A 240 -13.52 -5.13 -7.13
N TRP A 241 -12.60 -5.88 -7.76
CA TRP A 241 -12.28 -5.71 -9.18
C TRP A 241 -13.51 -5.83 -10.09
N ARG A 242 -14.37 -6.83 -9.87
CA ARG A 242 -15.53 -7.01 -10.75
C ARG A 242 -16.60 -5.92 -10.58
N LYS A 243 -16.60 -5.19 -9.46
CA LYS A 243 -17.57 -4.12 -9.15
C LYS A 243 -17.07 -2.73 -9.52
N LEU A 244 -15.77 -2.59 -9.81
CA LEU A 244 -15.16 -1.40 -10.40
C LEU A 244 -15.45 -1.25 -11.91
N LYS A 245 -15.96 -2.31 -12.55
CA LYS A 245 -16.40 -2.31 -13.95
C LYS A 245 -17.85 -1.88 -14.08
#